data_AF-A0A8E2D5H6-F1
#
_entry.id   AF-A0A8E2D5H6-F1
#
_cell.length_a   1.000
_cell.length_b   1.000
_cell.length_c   1.000
_cell.angle_alpha   90.00
_cell.angle_beta   90.00
_cell.angle_gamma   90.00
#
_symmetry.space_group_name_H-M   'P 1'
#
loop_
_entity.id
_entity.type
_entity.pdbx_description
1 polymer ?
#
loop_
_entity_poly.entity_id
_entity_poly.type
_entity_poly.pdbx_seq_one_letter_code
_entity_poly.pdbx_strand_id
1 'polypeptide(L)'
;MKTYLFTGLLGLIILSSFSSCRTSDHEPDLVFYNLALSFQDASGKDLVQGIELERESGSVSVEQAQSGLVKRDLYTLKVVTSQPCEDVIASKSKNYIPDSPRLGMTKYNGYSFLTNDFGMGANDCPDEKVLTYKLKCPTVFGDEAEHELVTYWEVPKIQNNFAKAICNRIEFEGKVITPTIVPESYNYQAIVILESKAKE
;
A
#
# COMPACT_ATOMS: atom_id res chain seq x y z
N MET A 1 79.26 10.30 24.54
CA MET A 1 79.14 9.00 23.88
C MET A 1 77.65 8.79 23.61
N LYS A 2 77.28 8.62 22.35
CA LYS A 2 75.91 8.48 21.85
C LYS A 2 75.34 7.12 22.24
N THR A 3 74.07 7.08 22.65
CA THR A 3 73.19 5.96 22.30
C THR A 3 71.76 6.48 22.09
N TYR A 4 71.19 6.03 20.99
CA TYR A 4 69.96 6.45 20.31
C TYR A 4 68.71 6.04 21.11
N LEU A 5 67.65 6.85 21.17
CA LEU A 5 66.53 6.93 20.20
C LEU A 5 65.84 5.59 19.95
N PHE A 6 64.50 5.59 20.03
CA PHE A 6 63.54 4.47 19.88
C PHE A 6 63.07 3.79 21.18
N THR A 7 62.34 4.52 22.03
CA THR A 7 61.14 3.95 22.64
C THR A 7 59.95 4.47 21.84
N GLY A 8 59.68 3.75 20.74
CA GLY A 8 58.55 3.98 19.88
C GLY A 8 57.25 3.83 20.67
N LEU A 9 56.44 4.88 20.63
CA LEU A 9 55.08 4.86 20.10
C LEU A 9 54.39 3.46 20.07
N LEU A 10 54.24 2.80 21.23
CA LEU A 10 53.54 1.52 21.31
C LEU A 10 52.86 1.40 22.67
N GLY A 11 51.67 2.00 22.77
CA GLY A 11 50.82 1.88 23.95
C GLY A 11 49.58 2.78 23.94
N LEU A 12 49.23 3.32 22.77
CA LEU A 12 48.15 4.30 22.64
C LEU A 12 47.26 4.00 21.42
N ILE A 13 47.08 2.73 21.05
CA ILE A 13 46.09 2.31 20.04
C ILE A 13 45.59 0.88 20.34
N ILE A 14 45.07 0.62 21.54
CA ILE A 14 44.22 -0.57 21.77
C ILE A 14 43.10 -0.19 22.74
N LEU A 15 42.16 0.64 22.29
CA LEU A 15 40.79 0.75 22.86
C LEU A 15 39.83 1.55 21.96
N SER A 16 40.14 1.67 20.68
CA SER A 16 39.27 2.28 19.68
C SER A 16 39.20 1.35 18.48
N SER A 17 38.26 0.39 18.53
CA SER A 17 37.66 -0.34 17.39
C SER A 17 36.99 -1.65 17.85
N PHE A 18 36.02 -1.56 18.77
CA PHE A 18 34.88 -2.49 18.78
C PHE A 18 33.57 -1.72 18.99
N SER A 19 33.46 -0.49 18.46
CA SER A 19 32.16 -0.02 17.97
C SER A 19 31.97 -0.65 16.60
N SER A 20 31.78 -1.96 16.57
CA SER A 20 31.00 -2.54 15.50
C SER A 20 29.63 -1.90 15.66
N CYS A 21 29.34 -0.85 14.91
CA CYS A 21 27.98 -0.65 14.44
C CYS A 21 27.65 -1.95 13.69
N ARG A 22 27.13 -2.94 14.42
CA ARG A 22 26.14 -3.83 13.84
C ARG A 22 25.05 -2.86 13.41
N THR A 23 25.10 -2.43 12.15
CA THR A 23 23.86 -2.23 11.42
C THR A 23 23.18 -3.57 11.54
N SER A 24 22.30 -3.66 12.53
CA SER A 24 21.34 -4.73 12.55
C SER A 24 20.65 -4.66 11.20
N ASP A 25 20.93 -5.66 10.35
CA ASP A 25 20.08 -5.99 9.23
C ASP A 25 18.72 -6.35 9.84
N HIS A 26 17.94 -5.32 10.18
CA HIS A 26 16.59 -5.48 10.66
C HIS A 26 15.73 -5.75 9.42
N GLU A 27 15.18 -6.95 9.37
CA GLU A 27 14.05 -7.23 8.48
C GLU A 27 12.97 -6.12 8.72
N PRO A 28 12.37 -5.47 7.70
CA PRO A 28 11.29 -4.52 7.81
C PRO A 28 10.22 -5.10 8.69
N ASP A 29 9.73 -4.25 9.57
CA ASP A 29 8.60 -4.62 10.38
C ASP A 29 7.33 -4.74 9.51
N LEU A 30 7.27 -4.07 8.35
CA LEU A 30 6.09 -3.99 7.48
C LEU A 30 6.39 -4.10 5.97
N VAL A 31 5.49 -4.79 5.26
CA VAL A 31 5.36 -4.79 3.79
C VAL A 31 4.10 -4.01 3.41
N PHE A 32 4.24 -3.03 2.52
CA PHE A 32 3.14 -2.21 2.00
C PHE A 32 2.68 -2.63 0.60
N TYR A 33 1.36 -2.66 0.41
CA TYR A 33 0.65 -3.06 -0.81
C TYR A 33 -0.21 -1.88 -1.31
N ASN A 34 0.48 -0.83 -1.75
CA ASN A 34 -0.15 0.46 -2.05
C ASN A 34 -0.79 0.45 -3.43
N LEU A 35 -2.11 0.67 -3.47
CA LEU A 35 -2.94 0.59 -4.67
C LEU A 35 -3.74 1.87 -4.89
N ALA A 36 -3.84 2.31 -6.15
CA ALA A 36 -4.66 3.43 -6.59
C ALA A 36 -5.54 3.03 -7.80
N LEU A 37 -6.86 3.07 -7.66
CA LEU A 37 -7.78 2.67 -8.72
C LEU A 37 -8.67 3.82 -9.15
N SER A 38 -8.61 4.19 -10.42
CA SER A 38 -9.60 5.04 -11.04
C SER A 38 -10.65 4.16 -11.73
N PHE A 39 -11.91 4.54 -11.59
CA PHE A 39 -13.03 3.84 -12.23
C PHE A 39 -13.68 4.77 -13.24
N GLN A 40 -13.92 4.27 -14.44
CA GLN A 40 -14.54 5.03 -15.52
C GLN A 40 -15.74 4.28 -16.10
N ASP A 41 -16.73 5.02 -16.59
CA ASP A 41 -17.74 4.42 -17.46
C ASP A 41 -17.21 4.25 -18.89
N ALA A 42 -18.02 3.64 -19.76
CA ALA A 42 -17.67 3.41 -21.17
C ALA A 42 -17.42 4.69 -21.98
N SER A 43 -17.82 5.87 -21.49
CA SER A 43 -17.55 7.17 -22.11
C SER A 43 -16.22 7.79 -21.65
N GLY A 44 -15.55 7.17 -20.68
CA GLY A 44 -14.34 7.70 -20.04
C GLY A 44 -14.63 8.69 -18.92
N LYS A 45 -15.89 8.80 -18.46
CA LYS A 45 -16.23 9.64 -17.31
C LYS A 45 -15.68 9.01 -16.04
N ASP A 46 -14.93 9.81 -15.28
CA ASP A 46 -14.43 9.43 -13.95
C ASP A 46 -15.59 9.27 -12.95
N LEU A 47 -15.72 8.07 -12.39
CA LEU A 47 -16.75 7.68 -11.43
C LEU A 47 -16.31 7.86 -9.97
N VAL A 48 -15.03 8.10 -9.74
CA VAL A 48 -14.46 8.42 -8.41
C VAL A 48 -14.54 9.93 -8.16
N GLN A 49 -14.56 10.73 -9.23
CA GLN A 49 -14.63 12.20 -9.14
C GLN A 49 -15.84 12.65 -8.30
N GLY A 50 -15.56 13.48 -7.29
CA GLY A 50 -16.59 14.08 -6.44
C GLY A 50 -17.06 13.19 -5.29
N ILE A 51 -16.45 12.01 -5.09
CA ILE A 51 -16.72 11.20 -3.89
C ILE A 51 -16.46 12.00 -2.62
N GLU A 52 -17.38 11.92 -1.65
CA GLU A 52 -17.26 12.73 -0.45
C GLU A 52 -16.11 12.26 0.45
N LEU A 53 -15.36 13.23 0.95
CA LEU A 53 -14.25 13.00 1.86
C LEU A 53 -14.65 13.31 3.31
N GLU A 54 -13.97 12.67 4.26
CA GLU A 54 -13.98 13.10 5.65
C GLU A 54 -13.50 14.57 5.69
N ARG A 55 -14.31 15.46 6.28
CA ARG A 55 -13.90 16.86 6.42
C ARG A 55 -12.81 16.93 7.48
N GLU A 56 -11.58 17.18 7.07
CA GLU A 56 -10.61 17.80 7.97
C GLU A 56 -11.10 19.22 8.29
N SER A 57 -10.95 19.64 9.55
CA SER A 57 -11.42 20.95 10.01
C SER A 57 -10.69 22.08 9.26
N GLY A 58 -11.23 22.53 8.13
CA GLY A 58 -10.66 23.65 7.35
C GLY A 58 -10.97 23.64 5.84
N SER A 59 -12.17 24.11 5.47
CA SER A 59 -12.43 25.00 4.32
C SER A 59 -11.96 24.66 2.89
N VAL A 60 -11.83 23.39 2.49
CA VAL A 60 -11.73 23.03 1.06
C VAL A 60 -12.97 22.23 0.66
N SER A 61 -13.67 22.67 -0.40
CA SER A 61 -14.78 21.90 -0.98
C SER A 61 -14.27 20.57 -1.53
N VAL A 62 -15.12 19.54 -1.56
CA VAL A 62 -14.75 18.22 -2.10
C VAL A 62 -14.28 18.32 -3.57
N GLU A 63 -14.85 19.25 -4.34
CA GLU A 63 -14.43 19.48 -5.72
C GLU A 63 -12.99 20.00 -5.82
N GLN A 64 -12.54 20.78 -4.84
CA GLN A 64 -11.21 21.39 -4.79
C GLN A 64 -10.15 20.51 -4.11
N ALA A 65 -10.57 19.56 -3.27
CA ALA A 65 -9.65 18.66 -2.56
C ALA A 65 -8.81 17.84 -3.56
N GLN A 66 -7.49 17.84 -3.36
CA GLN A 66 -6.56 17.03 -4.16
C GLN A 66 -6.41 15.63 -3.60
N SER A 67 -6.57 15.47 -2.29
CA SER A 67 -6.55 14.17 -1.63
C SER A 67 -7.32 14.20 -0.31
N GLY A 68 -7.70 13.04 0.21
CA GLY A 68 -8.27 12.89 1.56
C GLY A 68 -8.85 11.51 1.81
N LEU A 69 -9.27 11.24 3.04
CA LEU A 69 -9.97 9.99 3.37
C LEU A 69 -11.40 10.04 2.83
N VAL A 70 -11.86 8.96 2.20
CA VAL A 70 -13.25 8.80 1.78
C VAL A 70 -14.13 8.59 3.01
N LYS A 71 -15.33 9.20 3.04
CA LYS A 71 -16.28 8.98 4.14
C LYS A 71 -16.65 7.49 4.28
N ARG A 72 -16.58 6.98 5.50
CA ARG A 72 -16.74 5.53 5.79
C ARG A 72 -18.14 4.97 5.54
N ASP A 73 -19.17 5.80 5.51
CA ASP A 73 -20.54 5.37 5.21
C ASP A 73 -20.80 5.17 3.71
N LEU A 74 -19.86 5.60 2.85
CA LEU A 74 -19.96 5.44 1.39
C LEU A 74 -19.42 4.10 0.87
N TYR A 75 -18.74 3.32 1.70
CA TYR A 75 -18.14 2.07 1.28
C TYR A 75 -17.99 1.04 2.39
N THR A 76 -17.84 -0.22 2.00
CA THR A 76 -17.24 -1.25 2.85
C THR A 76 -16.04 -1.84 2.11
N LEU A 77 -14.91 -1.96 2.81
CA LEU A 77 -13.68 -2.54 2.28
C LEU A 77 -13.19 -3.64 3.20
N LYS A 78 -12.97 -4.84 2.63
CA LYS A 78 -12.22 -5.92 3.28
C LYS A 78 -11.08 -6.33 2.36
N VAL A 79 -9.89 -6.42 2.92
CA VAL A 79 -8.71 -7.00 2.25
C VAL A 79 -8.49 -8.38 2.83
N VAL A 80 -8.47 -9.40 1.97
CA VAL A 80 -8.30 -10.80 2.31
C VAL A 80 -6.98 -11.28 1.74
N THR A 81 -6.15 -11.89 2.59
CA THR A 81 -4.89 -12.53 2.20
C THR A 81 -5.13 -13.97 1.74
N SER A 82 -4.17 -14.52 1.03
CA SER A 82 -4.14 -15.92 0.66
C SER A 82 -3.80 -16.83 1.84
N GLN A 83 -4.10 -18.12 1.72
CA GLN A 83 -3.65 -19.14 2.68
C GLN A 83 -2.15 -19.44 2.45
N PRO A 84 -1.34 -19.63 3.51
CA PRO A 84 -1.69 -19.73 4.93
C PRO A 84 -1.76 -18.38 5.68
N CYS A 85 -1.52 -17.27 5.00
CA CYS A 85 -1.43 -15.95 5.61
C CYS A 85 -2.74 -15.50 6.28
N GLU A 86 -3.88 -15.84 5.69
CA GLU A 86 -5.19 -15.59 6.29
C GLU A 86 -5.31 -16.23 7.69
N ASP A 87 -4.87 -17.48 7.86
CA ASP A 87 -4.89 -18.17 9.16
C ASP A 87 -3.94 -17.51 10.16
N VAL A 88 -2.75 -17.09 9.73
CA VAL A 88 -1.79 -16.37 10.57
C VAL A 88 -2.42 -15.07 11.08
N ILE A 89 -3.01 -14.28 10.20
CA ILE A 89 -3.65 -13.01 10.56
C ILE A 89 -4.85 -13.25 11.48
N ALA A 90 -5.69 -14.25 11.18
CA ALA A 90 -6.85 -14.61 11.99
C ALA A 90 -6.46 -15.12 13.39
N SER A 91 -5.31 -15.78 13.52
CA SER A 91 -4.79 -16.29 14.80
C SER A 91 -4.25 -15.19 15.71
N LYS A 92 -3.93 -14.01 15.17
CA LYS A 92 -3.43 -12.90 15.95
C LYS A 92 -4.56 -12.28 16.77
N SER A 93 -4.20 -11.80 17.97
CA SER A 93 -5.16 -11.24 18.94
C SER A 93 -6.08 -10.19 18.30
N LYS A 94 -7.27 -9.95 18.86
CA LYS A 94 -8.19 -8.87 18.43
C LYS A 94 -7.57 -7.46 18.36
N ASN A 95 -6.37 -7.28 18.93
CA ASN A 95 -5.60 -6.03 18.89
C ASN A 95 -4.61 -5.94 17.73
N TYR A 96 -4.41 -7.04 16.97
CA TYR A 96 -3.72 -7.01 15.68
C TYR A 96 -4.74 -6.61 14.64
N ILE A 97 -4.75 -5.31 14.34
CA ILE A 97 -5.51 -4.76 13.24
C ILE A 97 -4.46 -4.58 12.14
N PRO A 98 -4.43 -5.41 11.08
CA PRO A 98 -3.87 -4.95 9.81
C PRO A 98 -4.52 -3.59 9.57
N ASP A 99 -3.72 -2.53 9.38
CA ASP A 99 -4.20 -1.15 9.43
C ASP A 99 -5.52 -1.07 8.66
N SER A 100 -6.65 -0.84 9.38
CA SER A 100 -7.99 -1.15 8.89
C SER A 100 -8.10 -0.54 7.49
N PRO A 101 -8.31 -1.34 6.42
CA PRO A 101 -8.09 -0.84 5.08
C PRO A 101 -9.09 0.27 4.82
N ARG A 102 -8.58 1.51 4.81
CA ARG A 102 -9.37 2.71 4.53
C ARG A 102 -9.16 3.07 3.08
N LEU A 103 -10.22 3.57 2.47
CA LEU A 103 -10.12 4.24 1.19
C LEU A 103 -9.77 5.70 1.39
N GLY A 104 -8.68 6.11 0.75
CA GLY A 104 -8.43 7.50 0.41
C GLY A 104 -8.92 7.80 -1.00
N MET A 105 -8.84 9.06 -1.37
CA MET A 105 -8.96 9.53 -2.73
C MET A 105 -7.78 10.47 -3.02
N THR A 106 -7.19 10.37 -4.20
CA THR A 106 -6.21 11.33 -4.70
C THR A 106 -6.45 11.67 -6.16
N LYS A 107 -6.16 12.91 -6.55
CA LYS A 107 -6.20 13.37 -7.94
C LYS A 107 -4.81 13.37 -8.54
N TYR A 108 -4.65 12.74 -9.70
CA TYR A 108 -3.40 12.67 -10.43
C TYR A 108 -3.65 12.61 -11.94
N ASN A 109 -2.90 13.40 -12.72
CA ASN A 109 -3.01 13.47 -14.19
C ASN A 109 -4.45 13.61 -14.73
N GLY A 110 -5.31 14.35 -14.02
CA GLY A 110 -6.71 14.58 -14.42
C GLY A 110 -7.69 13.48 -14.03
N TYR A 111 -7.25 12.43 -13.34
CA TYR A 111 -8.09 11.35 -12.82
C TYR A 111 -8.16 11.38 -11.30
N SER A 112 -9.28 10.94 -10.76
CA SER A 112 -9.47 10.64 -9.34
C SER A 112 -9.27 9.15 -9.12
N PHE A 113 -8.48 8.80 -8.10
CA PHE A 113 -8.17 7.42 -7.74
C PHE A 113 -8.62 7.15 -6.32
N LEU A 114 -9.32 6.04 -6.10
CA LEU A 114 -9.47 5.44 -4.79
C LEU A 114 -8.14 4.81 -4.37
N THR A 115 -7.61 5.19 -3.22
CA THR A 115 -6.32 4.70 -2.72
C THR A 115 -6.51 3.79 -1.53
N ASN A 116 -5.66 2.78 -1.40
CA ASN A 116 -5.56 1.97 -0.20
C ASN A 116 -4.08 1.67 0.13
N ASP A 117 -3.66 2.12 1.30
CA ASP A 117 -2.31 1.91 1.84
C ASP A 117 -2.35 0.74 2.83
N PHE A 118 -2.42 -0.49 2.32
CA PHE A 118 -2.47 -1.69 3.17
C PHE A 118 -1.08 -2.16 3.56
N GLY A 119 -0.84 -2.33 4.87
CA GLY A 119 0.43 -2.80 5.42
C GLY A 119 0.25 -4.07 6.25
N MET A 120 1.21 -4.99 6.14
CA MET A 120 1.26 -6.23 6.93
C MET A 120 2.64 -6.48 7.50
N GLY A 121 2.70 -7.20 8.63
CA GLY A 121 3.97 -7.59 9.22
C GLY A 121 4.79 -8.48 8.29
N ALA A 122 6.02 -8.10 7.97
CA ALA A 122 6.85 -8.88 7.04
C ALA A 122 7.13 -10.30 7.56
N ASN A 123 7.24 -10.47 8.87
CA ASN A 123 7.44 -11.78 9.52
C ASN A 123 6.17 -12.62 9.60
N ASP A 124 5.01 -11.99 9.48
CA ASP A 124 3.73 -12.69 9.55
C ASP A 124 3.41 -13.35 8.21
N CYS A 125 3.73 -12.61 7.15
CA CYS A 125 3.36 -12.91 5.78
C CYS A 125 4.47 -12.50 4.80
N PRO A 126 5.66 -13.15 4.86
CA PRO A 126 6.83 -12.73 4.08
C PRO A 126 6.67 -12.90 2.57
N ASP A 127 5.80 -13.82 2.15
CA ASP A 127 5.61 -14.21 0.75
C ASP A 127 4.16 -13.99 0.26
N GLU A 128 3.42 -13.09 0.91
CA GLU A 128 2.03 -12.81 0.53
C GLU A 128 1.99 -12.11 -0.84
N LYS A 129 1.48 -12.82 -1.84
CA LYS A 129 1.53 -12.41 -3.25
C LYS A 129 0.17 -12.12 -3.85
N VAL A 130 -0.92 -12.41 -3.14
CA VAL A 130 -2.27 -12.30 -3.68
C VAL A 130 -3.21 -11.69 -2.67
N LEU A 131 -3.65 -10.45 -2.90
CA LEU A 131 -4.66 -9.81 -2.07
C LEU A 131 -5.98 -9.74 -2.80
N THR A 132 -7.05 -10.17 -2.13
CA THR A 132 -8.43 -10.03 -2.61
C THR A 132 -9.12 -8.89 -1.87
N TYR A 133 -9.47 -7.85 -2.61
CA TYR A 133 -10.23 -6.70 -2.13
C TYR A 133 -11.71 -6.96 -2.41
N LYS A 134 -12.49 -6.96 -1.34
CA LYS A 134 -13.95 -7.00 -1.36
C LYS A 134 -14.46 -5.59 -1.10
N LEU A 135 -14.92 -4.93 -2.15
CA LEU A 135 -15.29 -3.52 -2.13
C LEU A 135 -16.74 -3.35 -2.53
N LYS A 136 -17.53 -2.72 -1.66
CA LYS A 136 -18.84 -2.17 -1.99
C LYS A 136 -18.73 -0.65 -1.95
N CYS A 137 -19.08 0.02 -3.03
CA CYS A 137 -19.07 1.48 -3.13
C CYS A 137 -20.12 1.95 -4.16
N PRO A 138 -21.36 2.20 -3.73
CA PRO A 138 -22.47 2.53 -4.66
C PRO A 138 -22.22 3.77 -5.52
N THR A 139 -21.49 4.76 -5.00
CA THR A 139 -21.12 5.95 -5.76
C THR A 139 -20.29 5.62 -7.00
N VAL A 140 -19.42 4.60 -6.91
CA VAL A 140 -18.53 4.21 -8.00
C VAL A 140 -19.18 3.16 -8.91
N PHE A 141 -19.78 2.12 -8.33
CA PHE A 141 -20.31 1.00 -9.11
C PHE A 141 -21.74 1.20 -9.58
N GLY A 142 -22.48 2.15 -8.98
CA GLY A 142 -23.89 2.40 -9.29
C GLY A 142 -24.86 1.37 -8.69
N ASP A 143 -24.38 0.47 -7.83
CA ASP A 143 -25.20 -0.52 -7.15
C ASP A 143 -24.68 -0.87 -5.74
N GLU A 144 -25.45 -1.67 -5.01
CA GLU A 144 -25.19 -2.05 -3.62
C GLU A 144 -24.41 -3.37 -3.48
N ALA A 145 -23.89 -3.93 -4.58
CA ALA A 145 -23.18 -5.20 -4.58
C ALA A 145 -21.76 -5.07 -4.03
N GLU A 146 -21.24 -6.19 -3.49
CA GLU A 146 -19.82 -6.35 -3.22
C GLU A 146 -19.12 -6.78 -4.51
N HIS A 147 -18.14 -6.00 -4.95
CA HIS A 147 -17.28 -6.32 -6.09
C HIS A 147 -15.94 -6.84 -5.58
N GLU A 148 -15.43 -7.89 -6.25
CA GLU A 148 -14.14 -8.49 -5.92
C GLU A 148 -13.07 -8.05 -6.92
N LEU A 149 -11.94 -7.64 -6.36
CA LEU A 149 -10.73 -7.27 -7.08
C LEU A 149 -9.58 -8.10 -6.53
N VAL A 150 -8.94 -8.90 -7.39
CA VAL A 150 -7.78 -9.72 -7.01
C VAL A 150 -6.52 -9.06 -7.53
N THR A 151 -5.52 -8.89 -6.68
CA THR A 151 -4.27 -8.20 -7.01
C THR A 151 -3.09 -9.13 -6.74
N TYR A 152 -2.10 -9.11 -7.64
CA TYR A 152 -0.96 -10.00 -7.61
C TYR A 152 0.33 -9.19 -7.46
N TRP A 153 1.16 -9.61 -6.53
CA TRP A 153 2.28 -8.84 -6.01
C TRP A 153 3.58 -9.63 -6.03
N GLU A 154 4.69 -8.90 -6.17
CA GLU A 154 6.03 -9.39 -5.90
C GLU A 154 6.58 -8.69 -4.66
N VAL A 155 6.97 -9.47 -3.65
CA VAL A 155 7.53 -8.96 -2.40
C VAL A 155 9.06 -9.00 -2.48
N PRO A 156 9.76 -7.85 -2.45
CA PRO A 156 11.21 -7.83 -2.57
C PRO A 156 11.89 -8.42 -1.33
N LYS A 157 12.99 -9.17 -1.56
CA LYS A 157 13.77 -9.84 -0.50
C LYS A 157 14.72 -8.94 0.29
N ILE A 158 14.96 -7.70 -0.15
CA ILE A 158 15.92 -6.78 0.47
C ILE A 158 15.19 -5.73 1.31
N GLN A 159 15.71 -5.51 2.51
CA GLN A 159 14.93 -5.14 3.67
C GLN A 159 15.62 -4.00 4.42
N ASN A 160 15.33 -2.75 4.01
CA ASN A 160 15.37 -1.60 4.93
C ASN A 160 14.13 -1.69 5.83
N ASN A 161 13.98 -0.81 6.84
CA ASN A 161 12.86 -0.81 7.80
C ASN A 161 11.43 -0.89 7.22
N PHE A 162 11.23 -0.65 5.92
CA PHE A 162 9.95 -0.83 5.21
C PHE A 162 10.16 -1.46 3.84
N ALA A 163 9.44 -2.55 3.53
CA ALA A 163 9.37 -3.14 2.20
C ALA A 163 8.11 -2.67 1.46
N LYS A 164 8.20 -2.54 0.13
CA LYS A 164 7.07 -2.19 -0.73
C LYS A 164 6.89 -3.28 -1.77
N ALA A 165 5.72 -3.89 -1.80
CA ALA A 165 5.38 -4.89 -2.78
C ALA A 165 5.15 -4.24 -4.16
N ILE A 166 5.45 -4.99 -5.21
CA ILE A 166 5.30 -4.56 -6.61
C ILE A 166 4.02 -5.17 -7.16
N CYS A 167 3.01 -4.36 -7.50
CA CYS A 167 1.79 -4.89 -8.12
C CYS A 167 2.07 -5.18 -9.59
N ASN A 168 1.90 -6.43 -10.00
CA ASN A 168 2.18 -6.87 -11.38
C ASN A 168 0.90 -7.12 -12.18
N ARG A 169 -0.21 -7.42 -11.50
CA ARG A 169 -1.48 -7.76 -12.16
C ARG A 169 -2.65 -7.47 -11.24
N ILE A 170 -3.74 -7.03 -11.85
CA ILE A 170 -5.03 -6.83 -11.20
C ILE A 170 -6.08 -7.58 -12.02
N GLU A 171 -7.02 -8.24 -11.35
CA GLU A 171 -8.17 -8.90 -11.94
C GLU A 171 -9.45 -8.29 -11.35
N PHE A 172 -10.35 -7.84 -12.22
CA PHE A 172 -11.64 -7.27 -11.85
C PHE A 172 -12.71 -7.74 -12.82
N GLU A 173 -13.78 -8.38 -12.33
CA GLU A 173 -14.91 -8.86 -13.14
C GLU A 173 -14.48 -9.66 -14.39
N GLY A 174 -13.48 -10.55 -14.22
CA GLY A 174 -12.95 -11.39 -15.30
C GLY A 174 -11.98 -10.69 -16.27
N LYS A 175 -11.71 -9.39 -16.08
CA LYS A 175 -10.73 -8.63 -16.86
C LYS A 175 -9.39 -8.56 -16.15
N VAL A 176 -8.31 -8.70 -16.93
CA VAL A 176 -6.93 -8.52 -16.46
C VAL A 176 -6.47 -7.11 -16.78
N ILE A 177 -5.88 -6.45 -15.78
CA ILE A 177 -5.40 -5.08 -15.85
C ILE A 177 -3.94 -5.05 -15.40
N THR A 178 -3.08 -4.39 -16.19
CA THR A 178 -1.67 -4.18 -15.84
C THR A 178 -1.54 -2.81 -15.14
N PRO A 179 -1.18 -2.78 -13.85
CA PRO A 179 -0.98 -1.52 -13.15
C PRO A 179 0.30 -0.81 -13.63
N THR A 180 0.36 0.50 -13.38
CA THR A 180 1.53 1.33 -13.64
C THR A 180 2.00 1.98 -12.35
N ILE A 181 3.31 2.20 -12.21
CA ILE A 181 3.85 2.89 -11.04
C ILE A 181 3.63 4.40 -11.16
N VAL A 182 3.22 5.05 -10.06
CA VAL A 182 3.27 6.52 -9.96
C VAL A 182 4.64 6.92 -9.41
N PRO A 183 5.48 7.64 -10.19
CA PRO A 183 6.87 7.94 -9.82
C PRO A 183 7.05 8.70 -8.49
N GLU A 184 5.99 9.32 -7.96
CA GLU A 184 6.03 10.19 -6.77
C GLU A 184 5.24 9.67 -5.57
N SER A 185 4.26 8.77 -5.75
CA SER A 185 3.40 8.30 -4.65
C SER A 185 3.66 6.84 -4.26
N TYR A 186 4.53 6.13 -5.01
CA TYR A 186 4.80 4.70 -4.85
C TYR A 186 3.55 3.80 -4.91
N ASN A 187 2.41 4.35 -5.32
CA ASN A 187 1.20 3.58 -5.57
C ASN A 187 1.31 2.90 -6.93
N TYR A 188 0.79 1.69 -6.99
CA TYR A 188 0.46 1.05 -8.25
C TYR A 188 -0.93 1.50 -8.66
N GLN A 189 -1.00 2.21 -9.79
CA GLN A 189 -2.25 2.74 -10.31
C GLN A 189 -2.82 1.91 -11.45
N ALA A 190 -4.14 1.83 -11.53
CA ALA A 190 -4.85 1.28 -12.67
C ALA A 190 -6.12 2.06 -12.96
N ILE A 191 -6.52 2.07 -14.24
CA ILE A 191 -7.81 2.57 -14.68
C ILE A 191 -8.68 1.36 -14.99
N VAL A 192 -9.85 1.28 -14.36
CA VAL A 192 -10.84 0.22 -14.52
C VAL A 192 -12.03 0.79 -15.29
N ILE A 193 -12.37 0.18 -16.43
CA ILE A 193 -13.54 0.56 -17.23
C ILE A 193 -14.71 -0.35 -16.84
N LEU A 194 -15.74 0.25 -16.22
CA LEU A 194 -16.98 -0.42 -15.87
C LEU A 194 -17.88 -0.54 -17.10
N GLU A 195 -18.28 -1.76 -17.43
CA GLU A 195 -19.29 -1.98 -18.47
C GLU A 195 -20.67 -1.69 -17.90
N SER A 196 -21.53 -1.05 -18.70
CA SER A 196 -22.92 -0.88 -18.33
C SER A 196 -23.57 -2.26 -18.16
N LYS A 197 -24.08 -2.56 -16.96
CA LYS A 197 -24.95 -3.73 -16.78
C LYS A 197 -26.15 -3.53 -17.70
N ALA A 198 -26.31 -4.42 -18.68
CA ALA A 198 -27.52 -4.45 -19.47
C ALA A 198 -28.69 -4.63 -18.49
N LYS A 199 -29.69 -3.75 -18.56
CA LYS A 199 -30.94 -3.98 -17.83
C LYS A 199 -31.56 -5.25 -18.40
N GLU A 200 -31.54 -6.33 -17.62
CA GLU A 200 -32.44 -7.47 -17.82
C GLU A 200 -33.90 -7.06 -17.52
#